data_AF-A0A5Q4FT51-F1
#
_entry.id   AF-A0A5Q4FT51-F1
#
_cell.length_a   1.000
_cell.length_b   1.000
_cell.length_c   1.000
_cell.angle_alpha   90.00
_cell.angle_beta   90.00
_cell.angle_gamma   90.00
#
_symmetry.space_group_name_H-M   'P 1'
#
loop_
_entity.id
_entity.type
_entity.pdbx_description
1 polymer ?
#
loop_
_entity_poly.entity_id
_entity_poly.type
_entity_poly.pdbx_seq_one_letter_code
_entity_poly.pdbx_strand_id
1 'polypeptide(L)'
;MGRMQRRTLRRATPSDPAEDRPVVTLFHRYLGTVIMVMFLAIMVWGTVLRVLGRTEVPLRLWVLQRWTENLLILQVVTGLVLLVIGRRVIGPPGVWLHYLYGSLFPLIAIIGGRLAALRRETREYVGLAWGSFFALALTLRAVQTACGDALSDVARCLGL
;
A
#
# COMPACT_ATOMS: atom_id res chain seq x y z
N MET A 1 -51.16 -12.51 42.58
CA MET A 1 -51.06 -13.03 41.19
C MET A 1 -51.13 -11.82 40.25
N GLY A 2 -50.16 -11.44 39.42
CA GLY A 2 -48.82 -11.93 39.15
C GLY A 2 -47.96 -10.76 38.62
N ARG A 3 -46.79 -10.56 39.24
CA ARG A 3 -45.66 -9.80 38.69
C ARG A 3 -44.89 -10.75 37.77
N MET A 4 -44.76 -10.43 36.49
CA MET A 4 -43.73 -10.91 35.54
C MET A 4 -44.22 -10.39 34.18
N GLN A 5 -43.50 -9.56 33.42
CA GLN A 5 -42.17 -9.86 32.90
C GLN A 5 -41.59 -8.52 32.39
N ARG A 6 -40.68 -7.91 33.16
CA ARG A 6 -39.81 -6.86 32.62
C ARG A 6 -38.82 -7.57 31.70
N ARG A 7 -39.12 -7.57 30.40
CA ARG A 7 -38.19 -7.98 29.35
C ARG A 7 -37.04 -6.96 29.37
N THR A 8 -35.95 -7.36 30.00
CA THR A 8 -34.67 -6.70 30.02
C THR A 8 -34.22 -6.44 28.59
N LEU A 9 -34.33 -5.18 28.16
CA LEU A 9 -33.55 -4.62 27.06
C LEU A 9 -32.08 -4.80 27.42
N ARG A 10 -31.49 -5.91 26.97
CA ARG A 10 -30.06 -6.14 26.97
C ARG A 10 -29.49 -5.09 26.01
N ARG A 11 -29.09 -3.95 26.58
CA ARG A 11 -28.35 -2.89 25.91
C ARG A 11 -27.14 -3.59 25.29
N ALA A 12 -27.17 -3.81 23.97
CA ALA A 12 -25.98 -4.21 23.25
C ALA A 12 -24.96 -3.11 23.53
N THR A 13 -23.93 -3.43 24.31
CA THR A 13 -22.73 -2.60 24.34
C THR A 13 -22.31 -2.43 22.88
N PRO A 14 -22.14 -1.20 22.39
CA PRO A 14 -21.56 -1.02 21.07
C PRO A 14 -20.25 -1.79 21.10
N SER A 15 -20.14 -2.86 20.31
CA SER A 15 -18.85 -3.47 20.05
C SER A 15 -17.97 -2.34 19.54
N ASP A 16 -16.80 -2.21 20.14
CA ASP A 16 -15.83 -1.19 19.77
C ASP A 16 -15.61 -1.33 18.25
N PRO A 17 -15.78 -0.27 17.43
CA PRO A 17 -15.62 -0.36 15.97
C PRO A 17 -14.23 -0.86 15.51
N ALA A 18 -13.28 -1.02 16.44
CA ALA A 18 -12.01 -1.69 16.23
C ALA A 18 -12.08 -3.23 16.20
N GLU A 19 -13.06 -3.86 16.87
CA GLU A 19 -13.09 -5.31 17.15
C GLU A 19 -13.51 -6.15 15.92
N ASP A 20 -14.16 -5.56 14.92
CA ASP A 20 -14.79 -6.27 13.80
C ASP A 20 -14.10 -6.08 12.43
N ARG A 21 -12.83 -5.63 12.42
CA ARG A 21 -12.04 -5.57 11.19
C ARG A 21 -11.42 -6.92 10.89
N PRO A 22 -11.73 -7.58 9.75
CA PRO A 22 -11.14 -8.86 9.43
C PRO A 22 -9.61 -8.75 9.42
N VAL A 23 -8.91 -9.72 10.02
CA VAL A 23 -7.44 -9.77 10.08
C VAL A 23 -6.80 -9.54 8.71
N VAL A 24 -7.40 -10.09 7.65
CA VAL A 24 -6.94 -9.94 6.25
C VAL A 24 -7.00 -8.48 5.77
N THR A 25 -8.02 -7.71 6.17
CA THR A 25 -8.14 -6.28 5.83
C THR A 25 -7.07 -5.46 6.54
N LEU A 26 -6.80 -5.76 7.82
CA LEU A 26 -5.75 -5.07 8.58
C LEU A 26 -4.36 -5.40 8.02
N PHE A 27 -4.13 -6.67 7.68
CA PHE A 27 -2.91 -7.12 7.02
C PHE A 27 -2.68 -6.41 5.69
N HIS A 28 -3.68 -6.34 4.80
CA HIS A 28 -3.59 -5.63 3.53
C HIS A 28 -3.22 -4.15 3.69
N ARG A 29 -3.79 -3.48 4.71
CA ARG A 29 -3.48 -2.08 5.00
C ARG A 29 -2.05 -1.89 5.54
N TYR A 30 -1.63 -2.74 6.47
CA TYR A 30 -0.28 -2.70 7.02
C TYR A 30 0.78 -2.97 5.95
N LEU A 31 0.56 -4.03 5.16
CA LEU A 31 1.45 -4.41 4.06
C LEU A 31 1.58 -3.30 3.02
N GLY A 32 0.46 -2.69 2.61
CA GLY A 32 0.48 -1.52 1.72
C GLY A 32 1.28 -0.34 2.28
N THR A 33 1.18 -0.07 3.58
CA THR A 33 1.96 0.99 4.25
C THR A 33 3.46 0.70 4.23
N VAL A 34 3.85 -0.55 4.53
CA VAL A 34 5.26 -0.98 4.47
C VAL A 34 5.83 -0.81 3.07
N ILE A 35 5.09 -1.27 2.04
CA ILE A 35 5.51 -1.14 0.64
C ILE A 35 5.70 0.32 0.23
N MET A 36 4.79 1.21 0.64
CA MET A 36 4.88 2.65 0.38
C MET A 36 6.17 3.24 0.99
N VAL A 37 6.50 2.88 2.22
CA VAL A 37 7.77 3.29 2.88
C VAL A 37 8.98 2.73 2.14
N MET A 38 8.91 1.49 1.63
CA MET A 38 10.01 0.90 0.86
C MET A 38 10.21 1.59 -0.48
N PHE A 39 9.15 1.98 -1.20
CA PHE A 39 9.28 2.80 -2.41
C PHE A 39 9.94 4.13 -2.11
N LEU A 40 9.52 4.80 -1.04
CA LEU A 40 10.15 6.05 -0.59
C LEU A 40 11.63 5.83 -0.29
N ALA A 41 11.99 4.75 0.42
CA ALA A 41 13.37 4.43 0.75
C ALA A 41 14.23 4.17 -0.50
N ILE A 42 13.75 3.40 -1.48
CA ILE A 42 14.48 3.13 -2.74
C ILE A 42 14.66 4.43 -3.53
N MET A 43 13.60 5.23 -3.66
CA MET A 43 13.64 6.51 -4.36
C MET A 43 14.64 7.47 -3.70
N VAL A 44 14.57 7.68 -2.39
CA VAL A 44 15.50 8.56 -1.67
C VAL A 44 16.94 8.05 -1.80
N TRP A 45 17.18 6.75 -1.57
CA TRP A 45 18.52 6.19 -1.65
C TRP A 45 19.09 6.32 -3.06
N GLY A 46 18.32 5.97 -4.10
CA GLY A 46 18.76 6.12 -5.49
C GLY A 46 19.06 7.59 -5.86
N THR A 47 18.24 8.53 -5.39
CA THR A 47 18.48 9.97 -5.56
C THR A 47 19.75 10.44 -4.81
N VAL A 48 19.98 9.96 -3.59
CA VAL A 48 21.22 10.26 -2.85
C VAL A 48 22.44 9.75 -3.59
N LEU A 49 22.42 8.51 -4.11
CA LEU A 49 23.51 7.98 -4.93
C LEU A 49 23.75 8.83 -6.19
N ARG A 50 22.66 9.33 -6.80
CA ARG A 50 22.71 10.21 -7.97
C ARG A 50 23.39 11.55 -7.67
N VAL A 51 23.05 12.15 -6.53
CA VAL A 51 23.63 13.44 -6.07
C VAL A 51 25.09 13.27 -5.68
N LEU A 52 25.43 12.16 -5.02
CA LEU A 52 26.81 11.82 -4.66
C LEU A 52 27.67 11.36 -5.85
N GLY A 53 27.13 11.34 -7.07
CA GLY A 53 27.87 10.97 -8.27
C GLY A 53 28.34 9.53 -8.32
N ARG A 54 27.75 8.61 -7.54
CA ARG A 54 28.15 7.20 -7.51
C ARG A 54 27.89 6.55 -8.86
N THR A 55 28.72 5.60 -9.27
CA THR A 55 28.57 4.84 -10.51
C THR A 55 27.94 3.47 -10.29
N GLU A 56 28.19 2.88 -9.12
CA GLU A 56 27.75 1.53 -8.77
C GLU A 56 26.49 1.55 -7.90
N VAL A 57 25.72 0.45 -7.96
CA VAL A 57 24.58 0.21 -7.09
C VAL A 57 24.99 -0.70 -5.93
N PRO A 58 24.78 -0.30 -4.67
CA PRO A 58 25.04 -1.19 -3.55
C PRO A 58 24.09 -2.38 -3.56
N LEU A 59 24.60 -3.59 -3.28
CA LEU A 59 23.80 -4.83 -3.21
C LEU A 59 22.54 -4.71 -2.33
N ARG A 60 22.62 -3.92 -1.26
CA ARG A 60 21.48 -3.68 -0.35
C ARG A 60 20.30 -3.01 -1.07
N LEU A 61 20.54 -2.13 -2.03
CA LEU A 61 19.47 -1.48 -2.80
C LEU A 61 18.78 -2.48 -3.74
N TRP A 62 19.56 -3.39 -4.34
CA TRP A 62 19.02 -4.51 -5.13
C TRP A 62 18.18 -5.47 -4.29
N VAL A 63 18.64 -5.81 -3.09
CA VAL A 63 17.89 -6.63 -2.13
C VAL A 63 16.59 -5.94 -1.72
N LEU A 64 16.66 -4.63 -1.40
CA LEU A 64 15.48 -3.83 -1.03
C LEU A 64 14.44 -3.79 -2.16
N GLN A 65 14.87 -3.54 -3.40
CA GLN A 65 14.04 -3.58 -4.60
C GLN A 65 13.33 -4.94 -4.72
N ARG A 66 14.08 -6.05 -4.63
CA ARG A 66 13.53 -7.41 -4.79
C ARG A 66 12.49 -7.74 -3.71
N TRP A 67 12.77 -7.37 -2.45
CA TRP A 67 11.80 -7.55 -1.38
C TRP A 67 10.54 -6.71 -1.60
N THR A 68 10.69 -5.47 -2.06
CA THR A 68 9.55 -4.59 -2.37
C THR A 68 8.66 -5.18 -3.46
N GLU A 69 9.25 -5.72 -4.52
CA GLU A 69 8.51 -6.41 -5.60
C GLU A 69 7.74 -7.63 -5.08
N ASN A 70 8.38 -8.48 -4.27
CA ASN A 70 7.74 -9.66 -3.69
C ASN A 70 6.58 -9.28 -2.76
N LEU A 71 6.76 -8.27 -1.90
CA LEU A 71 5.71 -7.77 -1.02
C LEU A 71 4.57 -7.13 -1.82
N LEU A 72 4.87 -6.42 -2.91
CA LEU A 72 3.86 -5.89 -3.80
C LEU A 72 3.03 -7.00 -4.43
N ILE A 73 3.66 -8.09 -4.92
CA ILE A 73 2.93 -9.26 -5.43
C ILE A 73 2.01 -9.83 -4.35
N LEU A 74 2.51 -9.99 -3.11
CA LEU A 74 1.70 -10.46 -1.98
C LEU A 74 0.53 -9.52 -1.67
N GLN A 75 0.73 -8.21 -1.76
CA GLN A 75 -0.30 -7.19 -1.59
C GLN A 75 -1.38 -7.31 -2.67
N VAL A 76 -1.00 -7.51 -3.93
CA VAL A 76 -1.93 -7.73 -5.05
C VAL A 76 -2.77 -8.98 -4.81
N VAL A 77 -2.12 -10.11 -4.47
CA VAL A 77 -2.82 -11.36 -4.18
C VAL A 77 -3.80 -11.18 -3.02
N THR A 78 -3.38 -10.53 -1.94
CA THR A 78 -4.24 -10.24 -0.78
C THR A 78 -5.45 -9.37 -1.17
N GLY A 79 -5.23 -8.34 -1.99
CA GLY A 79 -6.30 -7.48 -2.51
C GLY A 79 -7.29 -8.23 -3.40
N LEU A 80 -6.80 -9.15 -4.24
CA LEU A 80 -7.66 -10.01 -5.07
C LEU A 80 -8.48 -10.97 -4.20
N VAL A 81 -7.88 -11.59 -3.18
CA VAL A 81 -8.61 -12.45 -2.23
C VAL A 81 -9.73 -11.66 -1.56
N LEU A 82 -9.45 -10.46 -1.05
CA LEU A 82 -10.46 -9.57 -0.46
C LEU A 82 -11.59 -9.25 -1.46
N LEU A 83 -11.26 -8.93 -2.71
CA LEU A 83 -12.23 -8.64 -3.75
C LEU A 83 -13.15 -9.85 -4.04
N VAL A 84 -12.59 -11.06 -4.14
CA VAL A 84 -13.32 -12.31 -4.42
C VAL A 84 -14.28 -12.66 -3.29
N ILE A 85 -13.88 -12.46 -2.03
CA ILE A 85 -14.76 -12.71 -0.86
C ILE A 85 -15.73 -11.56 -0.58
N GLY A 86 -15.89 -10.62 -1.53
CA GLY A 86 -16.85 -9.52 -1.45
C GLY A 86 -16.41 -8.33 -0.59
N ARG A 87 -15.18 -8.31 -0.08
CA ARG A 87 -14.61 -7.19 0.69
C ARG A 87 -14.05 -6.13 -0.25
N ARG A 88 -14.96 -5.35 -0.83
CA ARG A 88 -14.65 -4.25 -1.76
C ARG A 88 -14.37 -2.96 -0.99
N VAL A 89 -13.53 -2.11 -1.56
CA VAL A 89 -13.41 -0.73 -1.08
C VAL A 89 -14.71 0.00 -1.40
N ILE A 90 -15.34 0.57 -0.37
CA ILE A 90 -16.55 1.39 -0.49
C ILE A 90 -16.09 2.83 -0.29
N GLY A 91 -16.33 3.70 -1.27
CA GLY A 91 -15.75 5.03 -1.30
C GLY A 91 -16.38 5.94 -2.35
N PRO A 92 -15.81 7.14 -2.56
CA PRO A 92 -16.30 8.15 -3.49
C PRO A 92 -16.28 7.69 -4.96
N PRO A 93 -16.90 8.45 -5.88
CA PRO A 93 -16.86 8.15 -7.31
C PRO A 93 -15.43 7.89 -7.79
N GLY A 94 -15.21 6.78 -8.49
CA GLY A 94 -13.87 6.37 -8.93
C GLY A 94 -13.12 5.46 -7.96
N VAL A 95 -13.74 4.96 -6.88
CA VAL A 95 -13.14 3.98 -5.95
C VAL A 95 -12.53 2.75 -6.64
N TRP A 96 -13.04 2.37 -7.81
CA TRP A 96 -12.46 1.26 -8.60
C TRP A 96 -11.02 1.54 -9.06
N LEU A 97 -10.61 2.81 -9.16
CA LEU A 97 -9.24 3.19 -9.47
C LEU A 97 -8.26 2.79 -8.37
N HIS A 98 -8.72 2.56 -7.13
CA HIS A 98 -7.91 1.99 -6.07
C HIS A 98 -7.27 0.67 -6.50
N TYR A 99 -8.01 -0.17 -7.23
CA TYR A 99 -7.48 -1.46 -7.68
C TYR A 99 -6.34 -1.25 -8.68
N LEU A 100 -6.46 -0.32 -9.63
CA LEU A 100 -5.39 -0.07 -10.60
C LEU A 100 -4.18 0.61 -9.98
N TYR A 101 -4.41 1.68 -9.21
CA TYR A 101 -3.36 2.46 -8.57
C TYR A 101 -2.68 1.71 -7.42
N GLY A 102 -3.36 0.75 -6.79
CA GLY A 102 -2.84 -0.04 -5.68
C GLY A 102 -2.25 -1.38 -6.08
N SER A 103 -2.39 -1.81 -7.33
CA SER A 103 -1.87 -3.10 -7.81
C SER A 103 -1.11 -3.00 -9.14
N LEU A 104 -1.85 -2.96 -10.26
CA LEU A 104 -1.30 -3.12 -11.59
C LEU A 104 -0.30 -2.02 -11.96
N PHE A 105 -0.63 -0.74 -11.75
CA PHE A 105 0.24 0.35 -12.18
C PHE A 105 1.53 0.44 -11.35
N PRO A 106 1.53 0.35 -10.01
CA PRO A 106 2.77 0.25 -9.24
C PRO A 106 3.64 -0.95 -9.65
N LEU A 107 3.03 -2.10 -9.96
CA LEU A 107 3.76 -3.29 -10.39
C LEU A 107 4.47 -3.06 -11.74
N ILE A 108 3.78 -2.43 -12.69
CA ILE A 108 4.37 -2.03 -13.97
C ILE A 108 5.50 -1.02 -13.74
N ALA A 109 5.28 -0.03 -12.88
CA ALA A 109 6.29 1.00 -12.60
C ALA A 109 7.56 0.43 -11.97
N ILE A 110 7.43 -0.43 -10.97
CA ILE A 110 8.58 -0.99 -10.24
C ILE A 110 9.38 -1.97 -11.11
N ILE A 111 8.69 -2.84 -11.87
CA ILE A 111 9.33 -3.77 -12.81
C ILE A 111 9.95 -2.99 -13.97
N GLY A 112 9.26 -2.00 -14.52
CA GLY A 112 9.77 -1.13 -15.59
C GLY A 112 11.03 -0.39 -15.15
N GLY A 113 11.05 0.14 -13.92
CA GLY A 113 12.24 0.74 -13.31
C GLY A 113 13.40 -0.25 -13.17
N ARG A 114 13.13 -1.48 -12.73
CA ARG A 114 14.12 -2.56 -12.67
C ARG A 114 14.70 -2.88 -14.05
N LEU A 115 13.86 -3.03 -15.07
CA LEU A 115 14.30 -3.31 -16.43
C LEU A 115 15.11 -2.14 -17.02
N ALA A 116 14.70 -0.90 -16.74
CA ALA A 116 15.46 0.28 -17.12
C ALA A 116 16.81 0.37 -16.40
N ALA A 117 16.90 -0.09 -15.15
CA ALA A 117 18.14 -0.20 -14.39
C ALA A 117 19.09 -1.22 -15.04
N LEU A 118 18.60 -2.42 -15.35
CA LEU A 118 19.40 -3.50 -15.96
C LEU A 118 19.92 -3.17 -17.37
N ARG A 119 19.29 -2.23 -18.07
CA ARG A 119 19.76 -1.75 -19.40
C ARG A 119 20.89 -0.73 -19.31
N ARG A 120 21.29 -0.30 -18.11
CA ARG A 120 22.34 0.69 -17.91
C ARG A 120 23.65 0.00 -17.54
N GLU A 121 24.74 0.40 -18.17
CA GLU A 121 26.09 -0.06 -17.82
C GLU A 121 26.60 0.57 -16.51
N THR A 122 26.13 1.78 -16.20
CA THR A 122 26.45 2.49 -14.95
C THR A 122 25.22 3.20 -14.41
N ARG A 123 25.21 3.46 -13.10
CA ARG A 123 24.14 4.20 -12.41
C ARG A 123 22.76 3.54 -12.55
N GLU A 124 22.71 2.22 -12.44
CA GLU A 124 21.45 1.44 -12.51
C GLU A 124 20.42 1.94 -11.48
N TYR A 125 20.87 2.47 -10.33
CA TYR A 125 20.03 3.06 -9.29
C TYR A 125 19.09 4.16 -9.82
N VAL A 126 19.39 4.79 -10.96
CA VAL A 126 18.50 5.77 -11.60
C VAL A 126 17.21 5.11 -12.06
N GLY A 127 17.28 3.92 -12.66
CA GLY A 127 16.10 3.15 -13.07
C GLY A 127 15.26 2.73 -11.86
N LEU A 128 15.92 2.24 -10.81
CA LEU A 128 15.27 1.85 -9.56
C LEU A 128 14.57 3.03 -8.86
N ALA A 129 15.22 4.19 -8.82
CA ALA A 129 14.68 5.41 -8.23
C ALA A 129 13.44 5.90 -8.98
N TRP A 130 13.48 5.95 -10.32
CA TRP A 130 12.33 6.36 -11.12
C TRP A 130 11.16 5.38 -11.02
N GLY A 131 11.43 4.07 -11.07
CA GLY A 131 10.38 3.05 -10.87
C GLY A 131 9.70 3.20 -9.52
N SER A 132 10.49 3.42 -8.47
CA SER A 132 9.99 3.61 -7.11
C SER A 132 9.26 4.94 -6.92
N PHE A 133 9.72 6.03 -7.57
CA PHE A 133 9.03 7.32 -7.57
C PHE A 133 7.62 7.20 -8.14
N PHE A 134 7.47 6.59 -9.32
CA PHE A 134 6.15 6.40 -9.92
C PHE A 134 5.29 5.43 -9.11
N ALA A 135 5.86 4.32 -8.63
CA ALA A 135 5.12 3.38 -7.79
C ALA A 135 4.64 4.02 -6.47
N LEU A 136 5.45 4.87 -5.84
CA LEU A 136 5.07 5.67 -4.67
C LEU A 136 3.91 6.62 -5.00
N ALA A 137 4.01 7.40 -6.07
CA ALA A 137 2.95 8.33 -6.46
C ALA A 137 1.62 7.62 -6.76
N LEU A 138 1.68 6.47 -7.44
CA LEU A 138 0.51 5.66 -7.75
C LEU A 138 -0.11 5.05 -6.48
N THR A 139 0.71 4.51 -5.57
CA THR A 139 0.20 3.97 -4.31
C THR A 139 -0.38 5.04 -3.38
N LEU A 140 0.21 6.24 -3.33
CA LEU A 140 -0.39 7.40 -2.65
C LEU A 140 -1.76 7.74 -3.25
N ARG A 141 -1.89 7.71 -4.59
CA ARG A 141 -3.18 7.92 -5.25
C ARG A 141 -4.19 6.82 -4.90
N ALA A 142 -3.74 5.57 -4.78
CA ALA A 142 -4.58 4.46 -4.34
C ALA A 142 -5.13 4.67 -2.92
N VAL A 143 -4.29 5.17 -2.00
CA VAL A 143 -4.68 5.54 -0.64
C VAL A 143 -5.72 6.66 -0.68
N GLN A 144 -5.51 7.71 -1.47
CA GLN A 144 -6.48 8.80 -1.62
C GLN A 144 -7.84 8.30 -2.14
N THR A 145 -7.84 7.41 -3.15
CA THR A 145 -9.10 6.85 -3.68
C THR A 145 -9.84 5.94 -2.70
N ALA A 146 -9.15 5.39 -1.69
CA ALA A 146 -9.75 4.53 -0.67
C ALA A 146 -10.13 5.30 0.61
N CYS A 147 -9.36 6.32 0.97
CA CYS A 147 -9.44 7.00 2.26
C CYS A 147 -10.00 8.42 2.17
N GLY A 148 -9.93 9.08 1.01
CA GLY A 148 -10.19 10.51 0.84
C GLY A 148 -8.91 11.30 0.53
N ASP A 149 -9.07 12.51 0.01
CA ASP A 149 -7.95 13.35 -0.44
C ASP A 149 -7.31 14.20 0.68
N ALA A 150 -8.01 14.43 1.80
CA ALA A 150 -7.48 15.24 2.89
C ALA A 150 -6.46 14.45 3.73
N LEU A 151 -5.40 15.12 4.19
CA LEU A 151 -4.36 14.51 5.02
C LEU A 151 -4.94 13.89 6.31
N SER A 152 -5.96 14.52 6.91
CA SER A 152 -6.66 14.01 8.08
C SER A 152 -7.38 12.69 7.81
N ASP A 153 -7.92 12.52 6.60
CA ASP A 153 -8.65 11.31 6.20
C ASP A 153 -7.66 10.17 5.99
N VAL A 154 -6.54 10.46 5.31
CA VAL A 154 -5.43 9.52 5.13
C VAL A 154 -4.84 9.10 6.48
N ALA A 155 -4.55 10.04 7.39
CA ALA A 155 -3.99 9.73 8.71
C ALA A 155 -4.92 8.80 9.51
N ARG A 156 -6.21 9.13 9.60
CA ARG A 156 -7.23 8.28 10.26
C ARG A 156 -7.35 6.90 9.60
N CYS A 157 -7.31 6.88 8.27
CA CYS A 157 -7.38 5.67 7.46
C CYS A 157 -6.10 4.84 7.50
N LEU A 158 -4.97 5.38 7.96
CA LEU A 158 -3.72 4.66 8.21
C LEU A 158 -3.48 4.38 9.70
N GLY A 159 -4.19 5.07 10.59
CA GLY A 159 -4.13 4.88 12.04
C GLY A 159 -2.95 5.65 12.64
N LEU A 160 -2.65 6.79 12.02
CA LEU A 160 -1.63 7.76 12.41
C LEU A 160 -2.29 8.97 13.09
#